data_AF-A0A959FJ53-F1
#
_entry.id   AF-A0A959FJ53-F1
#
_cell.length_a   1.000
_cell.length_b   1.000
_cell.length_c   1.000
_cell.angle_alpha   90.00
_cell.angle_beta   90.00
_cell.angle_gamma   90.00
#
_symmetry.space_group_name_H-M   'P 1'
#
loop_
_entity.id
_entity.type
_entity.pdbx_description
1 polymer ?
#
loop_
_entity_poly.entity_id
_entity_poly.type
_entity_poly.pdbx_seq_one_letter_code
_entity_poly.pdbx_strand_id
1 'polypeptide(L)'
;ENWPLEYFRYNVDDQKEFAGIVQDREKLRSFIVEKVGEVALERSVTEKDTAAMISDLTGAYIDTYSNSTPIAGYALALYFYDFDADNWFAWERIQEQTIAYFDHNANTYPWFMDLYFFKGFRNRGIISPGIGPDDLPVVVNWAEQAITFWVTALYD
;
A
#
# COMPACT_ATOMS: atom_id res chain seq x y z
N GLU A 1 -1.88 21.80 -1.36
CA GLU A 1 -0.90 20.75 -1.04
C GLU A 1 -0.22 20.37 -2.34
N ASN A 2 1.11 20.32 -2.35
CA ASN A 2 1.92 19.94 -3.51
C ASN A 2 2.17 18.43 -3.57
N TRP A 3 1.48 17.64 -2.75
CA TRP A 3 1.60 16.19 -2.72
C TRP A 3 0.22 15.55 -2.51
N PRO A 4 -0.26 14.69 -3.43
CA PRO A 4 -1.42 13.86 -3.19
C PRO A 4 -1.04 12.53 -2.58
N LEU A 5 -1.83 12.10 -1.59
CA LEU A 5 -1.84 10.75 -1.08
C LEU A 5 -3.20 10.13 -1.41
N GLU A 6 -3.21 9.14 -2.30
CA GLU A 6 -4.41 8.39 -2.64
C GLU A 6 -4.29 6.94 -2.14
N TYR A 7 -5.39 6.41 -1.63
CA TYR A 7 -5.49 5.01 -1.24
C TYR A 7 -6.68 4.35 -1.93
N PHE A 8 -6.49 3.08 -2.29
CA PHE A 8 -7.48 2.27 -2.98
C PHE A 8 -7.77 1.07 -2.09
N ARG A 9 -9.00 1.01 -1.59
CA ARG A 9 -9.44 0.04 -0.59
C ARG A 9 -10.49 -0.90 -1.19
N TYR A 10 -10.25 -2.19 -1.03
CA TYR A 10 -11.12 -3.25 -1.51
C TYR A 10 -11.56 -4.11 -0.33
N ASN A 11 -12.87 -4.20 -0.10
CA ASN A 11 -13.43 -5.10 0.90
C ASN A 11 -13.79 -6.42 0.21
N VAL A 12 -13.53 -7.53 0.88
CA VAL A 12 -13.90 -8.88 0.44
C VAL A 12 -14.92 -9.43 1.46
N ASP A 13 -16.18 -9.53 1.05
CA ASP A 13 -17.29 -9.80 1.97
C ASP A 13 -17.28 -11.25 2.51
N ASP A 14 -16.76 -12.21 1.72
CA ASP A 14 -16.64 -13.60 2.15
C ASP A 14 -15.30 -13.85 2.86
N GLN A 15 -15.37 -14.25 4.13
CA GLN A 15 -14.20 -14.47 4.96
C GLN A 15 -13.29 -15.59 4.43
N LYS A 16 -13.83 -16.63 3.79
CA LYS A 16 -13.02 -17.72 3.26
C LYS A 16 -12.28 -17.29 2.00
N GLU A 17 -12.93 -16.50 1.15
CA GLU A 17 -12.32 -15.86 0.00
C GLU A 17 -11.20 -14.91 0.44
N PHE A 18 -11.49 -14.01 1.37
CA PHE A 18 -10.50 -13.08 1.92
C PHE A 18 -9.28 -13.83 2.46
N ALA A 19 -9.50 -14.80 3.37
CA ALA A 19 -8.43 -15.63 3.91
C ALA A 19 -7.67 -16.38 2.80
N GLY A 20 -8.39 -16.89 1.80
CA GLY A 20 -7.82 -17.59 0.65
C GLY A 20 -6.92 -16.71 -0.22
N ILE A 21 -7.16 -15.40 -0.28
CA ILE A 21 -6.31 -14.42 -0.97
C ILE A 21 -5.09 -14.08 -0.11
N VAL A 22 -5.29 -13.69 1.14
CA VAL A 22 -4.22 -13.05 1.95
C VAL A 22 -3.24 -14.04 2.58
N GLN A 23 -3.63 -15.30 2.77
CA GLN A 23 -2.75 -16.33 3.32
C GLN A 23 -1.76 -16.92 2.29
N ASP A 24 -1.98 -16.65 1.00
CA ASP A 24 -1.13 -17.10 -0.09
C ASP A 24 -0.54 -15.89 -0.81
N ARG A 25 0.79 -15.75 -0.72
CA ARG A 25 1.51 -14.60 -1.26
C ARG A 25 1.31 -14.43 -2.77
N GLU A 26 1.20 -15.52 -3.53
CA GLU A 26 1.01 -15.44 -4.99
C GLU A 26 -0.43 -15.04 -5.34
N LYS A 27 -1.40 -15.41 -4.52
CA LYS A 27 -2.78 -14.95 -4.68
C LYS A 27 -2.94 -13.50 -4.29
N LEU A 28 -2.33 -13.06 -3.18
CA LEU A 28 -2.29 -11.65 -2.82
C LEU A 28 -1.62 -10.81 -3.92
N ARG A 29 -0.50 -11.28 -4.49
CA ARG A 29 0.14 -10.63 -5.63
C ARG A 29 -0.80 -10.53 -6.83
N SER A 30 -1.44 -11.64 -7.19
CA SER A 30 -2.37 -11.68 -8.32
C SER A 30 -3.53 -10.70 -8.12
N PHE A 31 -4.08 -10.64 -6.91
CA PHE A 31 -5.10 -9.68 -6.52
C PHE A 31 -4.62 -8.24 -6.68
N ILE A 32 -3.44 -7.90 -6.17
CA ILE A 32 -2.89 -6.55 -6.29
C ILE A 32 -2.58 -6.17 -7.73
N VAL A 33 -2.05 -7.10 -8.53
CA VAL A 33 -1.82 -6.90 -9.98
C VAL A 33 -3.13 -6.59 -10.69
N GLU A 34 -4.19 -7.34 -10.42
CA GLU A 34 -5.52 -7.11 -10.97
C GLU A 34 -6.04 -5.71 -10.58
N LYS A 35 -6.01 -5.37 -9.29
CA LYS A 35 -6.54 -4.10 -8.78
C LYS A 35 -5.77 -2.88 -9.25
N VAL A 36 -4.44 -2.99 -9.36
CA VAL A 36 -3.63 -1.93 -9.98
C VAL A 36 -3.95 -1.79 -11.47
N GLY A 37 -4.20 -2.89 -12.18
CA GLY A 37 -4.64 -2.88 -13.57
C GLY A 37 -6.00 -2.19 -13.77
N GLU A 38 -6.98 -2.49 -12.90
CA GLU A 38 -8.29 -1.83 -12.88
C GLU A 38 -8.16 -0.32 -12.66
N VAL A 39 -7.40 0.08 -11.63
CA VAL A 39 -7.16 1.50 -11.32
C VAL A 39 -6.41 2.21 -12.44
N ALA A 40 -5.42 1.57 -13.06
CA ALA A 40 -4.71 2.15 -14.20
C ALA A 40 -5.65 2.39 -15.39
N LEU A 41 -6.59 1.48 -15.65
CA LEU A 41 -7.61 1.66 -16.67
C LEU A 41 -8.57 2.81 -16.33
N GLU A 42 -9.08 2.87 -15.10
CA GLU A 42 -9.94 3.97 -14.63
C GLU A 42 -9.28 5.34 -14.76
N ARG A 43 -7.97 5.40 -14.50
CA ARG A 43 -7.15 6.62 -14.62
C ARG A 43 -6.65 6.89 -16.04
N SER A 44 -7.07 6.08 -17.02
CA SER A 44 -6.67 6.23 -18.42
C SER A 44 -5.14 6.22 -18.61
N VAL A 45 -4.43 5.44 -17.79
CA VAL A 45 -2.99 5.21 -17.92
C VAL A 45 -2.73 4.46 -19.23
N THR A 46 -1.63 4.79 -19.91
CA THR A 46 -1.31 4.16 -21.19
C THR A 46 -1.10 2.66 -21.02
N GLU A 47 -1.46 1.86 -22.03
CA GLU A 47 -1.27 0.40 -21.99
C GLU A 47 0.19 0.00 -21.71
N LYS A 48 1.14 0.78 -22.25
CA LYS A 48 2.57 0.58 -22.03
C LYS A 48 2.94 0.75 -20.54
N ASP A 49 2.46 1.81 -19.92
CA ASP A 49 2.76 2.12 -18.52
C ASP A 49 2.04 1.16 -17.57
N THR A 50 0.79 0.79 -17.89
CA THR A 50 0.05 -0.27 -17.20
C THR A 50 0.77 -1.60 -17.26
N ALA A 51 1.25 -2.03 -18.43
CA ALA A 51 2.02 -3.26 -18.58
C ALA A 51 3.34 -3.23 -17.78
N ALA A 52 4.01 -2.07 -17.72
CA ALA A 52 5.21 -1.90 -16.92
C ALA A 52 4.91 -2.02 -15.41
N MET A 53 3.86 -1.37 -14.91
CA MET A 53 3.42 -1.50 -13.51
C MET A 53 3.07 -2.95 -13.15
N ILE A 54 2.34 -3.64 -14.03
CA ILE A 54 2.01 -5.07 -13.85
C ILE A 54 3.28 -5.92 -13.81
N SER A 55 4.25 -5.66 -14.69
CA SER A 55 5.55 -6.35 -14.70
C SER A 55 6.32 -6.12 -13.39
N ASP A 56 6.39 -4.87 -12.92
CA ASP A 56 7.04 -4.50 -11.66
C ASP A 56 6.43 -5.31 -10.50
N LEU A 57 5.09 -5.38 -10.42
CA LEU A 57 4.38 -6.11 -9.38
C LEU A 57 4.46 -7.63 -9.50
N THR A 58 4.53 -8.18 -10.71
CA THR A 58 4.58 -9.64 -10.92
C THR A 58 5.91 -10.22 -10.41
N GLY A 59 7.02 -9.50 -10.61
CA GLY A 59 8.36 -9.91 -10.18
C GLY A 59 8.80 -9.37 -8.81
N ALA A 60 8.04 -8.47 -8.20
CA ALA A 60 8.45 -7.76 -6.99
C ALA A 60 8.77 -8.73 -5.83
N TYR A 61 9.90 -8.51 -5.15
CA TYR A 61 10.07 -9.03 -3.80
C TYR A 61 9.02 -8.39 -2.89
N ILE A 62 8.42 -9.18 -2.00
CA ILE A 62 7.41 -8.70 -1.05
C ILE A 62 8.03 -8.77 0.35
N ASP A 63 8.28 -7.60 0.91
CA ASP A 63 8.67 -7.46 2.31
C ASP A 63 7.40 -7.37 3.18
N THR A 64 7.39 -7.99 4.36
CA THR A 64 6.17 -8.18 5.15
C THR A 64 6.37 -7.83 6.62
N TYR A 65 5.47 -7.01 7.16
CA TYR A 65 5.50 -6.51 8.52
C TYR A 65 4.14 -6.72 9.18
N SER A 66 4.09 -7.48 10.27
CA SER A 66 2.86 -7.68 11.03
C SER A 66 2.73 -6.67 12.16
N ASN A 67 1.52 -6.16 12.42
CA ASN A 67 1.24 -5.28 13.57
C ASN A 67 1.24 -6.00 14.93
N SER A 68 1.66 -7.28 14.99
CA SER A 68 1.95 -7.93 16.27
C SER A 68 3.02 -7.23 17.11
N THR A 69 3.78 -6.33 16.48
CA THR A 69 4.61 -5.31 17.11
C THR A 69 4.43 -3.99 16.36
N PRO A 70 4.90 -2.83 16.87
CA PRO A 70 4.81 -1.55 16.16
C PRO A 70 5.57 -1.47 14.83
N ILE A 71 6.25 -2.54 14.41
CA ILE A 71 7.14 -2.57 13.25
C ILE A 71 6.43 -2.21 11.94
N ALA A 72 5.17 -2.61 11.75
CA ALA A 72 4.40 -2.23 10.57
C ALA A 72 4.17 -0.71 10.50
N GLY A 73 3.85 -0.09 11.64
CA GLY A 73 3.73 1.36 11.75
C GLY A 73 5.04 2.08 11.48
N TYR A 74 6.16 1.58 12.01
CA TYR A 74 7.49 2.14 11.74
C TYR A 74 7.90 2.01 10.26
N ALA A 75 7.64 0.86 9.64
CA ALA A 75 7.99 0.63 8.25
C ALA A 75 7.17 1.53 7.31
N LEU A 76 5.87 1.71 7.57
CA LEU A 76 5.05 2.67 6.83
C LEU A 76 5.47 4.13 7.09
N ALA A 77 5.89 4.46 8.32
CA ALA A 77 6.40 5.80 8.62
C ALA A 77 7.68 6.10 7.84
N LEU A 78 8.61 5.15 7.77
CA LEU A 78 9.84 5.29 6.97
C LEU A 78 9.51 5.49 5.49
N TYR A 79 8.54 4.75 4.94
CA TYR A 79 8.09 4.96 3.57
C TYR A 79 7.59 6.40 3.32
N PHE A 80 6.81 6.97 4.24
CA PHE A 80 6.38 8.37 4.17
C PHE A 80 7.53 9.37 4.37
N TYR A 81 8.49 9.04 5.24
CA TYR A 81 9.63 9.89 5.52
C TYR A 81 10.62 9.95 4.34
N ASP A 82 10.90 8.81 3.71
CA ASP A 82 11.77 8.73 2.53
C ASP A 82 11.14 9.46 1.32
N PHE A 83 9.82 9.48 1.24
CA PHE A 83 9.05 10.25 0.27
C PHE A 83 9.19 11.76 0.45
N ASP A 84 9.46 12.24 1.67
CA ASP A 84 9.31 13.65 2.02
C ASP A 84 10.38 14.18 2.99
N ALA A 85 11.62 13.74 2.81
CA ALA A 85 12.73 14.12 3.67
C ALA A 85 13.02 15.64 3.69
N ASP A 86 12.52 16.39 2.69
CA ASP A 86 12.71 17.84 2.55
C ASP A 86 11.52 18.70 3.03
N ASN A 87 10.31 18.15 3.22
CA ASN A 87 9.23 18.91 3.86
C ASN A 87 9.23 18.76 5.40
N TRP A 88 8.67 19.78 6.05
CA TRP A 88 8.61 19.99 7.51
C TRP A 88 7.80 18.95 8.33
N PHE A 89 7.57 17.74 7.83
CA PHE A 89 6.91 16.72 8.65
C PHE A 89 7.86 16.21 9.73
N ALA A 90 7.52 16.48 10.99
CA ALA A 90 8.24 15.90 12.11
C ALA A 90 8.11 14.37 12.05
N TRP A 91 9.25 13.66 12.02
CA TRP A 91 9.33 12.21 12.04
C TRP A 91 8.43 11.60 13.13
N GLU A 92 8.43 12.19 14.31
CA GLU A 92 7.63 11.77 15.46
C GLU A 92 6.14 11.78 15.15
N ARG A 93 5.67 12.78 14.39
CA ARG A 93 4.26 12.90 14.00
C ARG A 93 3.88 11.86 12.95
N ILE A 94 4.74 11.59 11.97
CA ILE A 94 4.49 10.53 10.97
C ILE A 94 4.37 9.19 11.70
N GLN A 95 5.33 8.90 12.57
CA GLN A 95 5.35 7.68 13.37
C GLN A 95 4.10 7.52 14.23
N GLU A 96 3.66 8.57 14.94
CA GLU A 96 2.46 8.53 15.76
C GLU A 96 1.22 8.19 14.92
N GLN A 97 1.07 8.81 13.75
CA GLN A 97 -0.07 8.58 12.85
C GLN A 97 -0.09 7.17 12.26
N THR A 98 1.07 6.65 11.82
CA THR A 98 1.11 5.30 11.25
C THR A 98 0.93 4.22 12.29
N ILE A 99 1.47 4.37 13.51
CA ILE A 99 1.19 3.44 14.61
C ILE A 99 -0.30 3.46 14.95
N ALA A 100 -0.89 4.65 15.12
CA ALA A 100 -2.32 4.77 15.40
C ALA A 100 -3.20 4.13 14.31
N TYR A 101 -2.76 4.17 13.05
CA TYR A 101 -3.42 3.49 11.94
C TYR A 101 -3.41 1.96 12.10
N PHE A 102 -2.26 1.35 12.41
CA PHE A 102 -2.17 -0.11 12.62
C PHE A 102 -2.79 -0.60 13.93
N ASP A 103 -2.91 0.28 14.93
CA ASP A 103 -3.54 0.00 16.22
C ASP A 103 -5.06 0.26 16.21
N HIS A 104 -5.61 0.77 15.11
CA HIS A 104 -7.03 1.13 15.00
C HIS A 104 -7.97 0.00 15.46
N ASN A 105 -7.62 -1.24 15.09
CA ASN A 105 -8.41 -2.44 15.38
C ASN A 105 -7.85 -3.29 16.54
N ALA A 106 -6.94 -2.76 17.36
CA ALA A 106 -6.29 -3.52 18.44
C ALA A 106 -7.28 -4.14 19.46
N ASN A 107 -8.50 -3.62 19.57
CA ASN A 107 -9.55 -4.11 20.47
C ASN A 107 -10.59 -5.05 19.79
N THR A 108 -10.37 -5.42 18.53
CA THR A 108 -11.29 -6.28 17.74
C THR A 108 -10.68 -7.67 17.52
N TYR A 109 -11.49 -8.70 17.22
CA TYR A 109 -10.95 -9.99 16.75
C TYR A 109 -11.51 -10.34 15.38
N PRO A 110 -10.66 -10.70 14.39
CA PRO A 110 -9.19 -10.61 14.42
C PRO A 110 -8.70 -9.15 14.32
N TRP A 111 -7.74 -8.73 15.15
CA TRP A 111 -7.20 -7.35 15.15
C TRP A 111 -6.04 -7.12 14.17
N PHE A 112 -5.56 -8.18 13.54
CA PHE A 112 -4.32 -8.13 12.76
C PHE A 112 -4.45 -7.20 11.56
N MET A 113 -3.40 -6.42 11.35
CA MET A 113 -3.18 -5.62 10.16
C MET A 113 -1.73 -5.83 9.71
N ASP A 114 -1.56 -6.37 8.52
CA ASP A 114 -0.25 -6.70 7.96
C ASP A 114 0.07 -5.74 6.81
N LEU A 115 1.31 -5.25 6.79
CA LEU A 115 1.87 -4.41 5.74
C LEU A 115 2.76 -5.23 4.82
N TYR A 116 2.54 -5.08 3.52
CA TYR A 116 3.30 -5.70 2.45
C TYR A 116 3.85 -4.60 1.55
N PHE A 117 5.17 -4.57 1.38
CA PHE A 117 5.80 -3.69 0.40
C PHE A 117 6.16 -4.48 -0.85
N PHE A 118 5.51 -4.16 -1.97
CA PHE A 118 5.90 -4.69 -3.28
C PHE A 118 7.06 -3.84 -3.80
N LYS A 119 8.28 -4.38 -3.68
CA LYS A 119 9.49 -3.61 -3.92
C LYS A 119 9.68 -3.25 -5.39
N GLY A 120 10.11 -2.02 -5.65
CA GLY A 120 10.44 -1.53 -7.00
C GLY A 120 9.24 -1.12 -7.86
N PHE A 121 8.04 -1.10 -7.30
CA PHE A 121 6.89 -0.49 -7.97
C PHE A 121 7.10 1.01 -8.14
N ARG A 122 6.69 1.54 -9.30
CA ARG A 122 6.64 2.98 -9.55
C ARG A 122 5.26 3.36 -10.03
N ASN A 123 4.70 4.43 -9.47
CA ASN A 123 3.49 5.04 -10.02
C ASN A 123 3.79 5.59 -11.43
N ARG A 124 3.13 5.04 -12.46
CA ARG A 124 3.27 5.45 -13.87
C ARG A 124 2.05 6.17 -14.42
N GLY A 125 1.31 6.87 -13.57
CA GLY A 125 0.17 7.70 -13.97
C GLY A 125 -1.15 7.39 -13.27
N ILE A 126 -1.17 6.54 -12.23
CA ILE A 126 -2.36 6.38 -11.37
C ILE A 126 -2.72 7.74 -10.75
N ILE A 127 -1.70 8.42 -10.24
CA ILE A 127 -1.71 9.86 -9.95
C ILE A 127 -0.71 10.55 -10.88
N SER A 128 -0.81 11.88 -11.00
CA SER A 128 0.05 12.63 -11.92
C SER A 128 1.54 12.34 -11.65
N PRO A 129 2.39 12.27 -12.69
CA PRO A 129 3.81 12.01 -12.50
C PRO A 129 4.47 13.07 -11.59
N GLY A 130 5.20 12.60 -10.59
CA GLY A 130 5.95 13.42 -9.65
C GLY A 130 7.03 12.57 -8.98
N ILE A 131 7.71 13.13 -7.97
CA ILE A 131 8.68 12.38 -7.17
C ILE A 131 7.88 11.48 -6.22
N GLY A 132 8.02 10.17 -6.33
CA GLY A 132 7.32 9.21 -5.46
C GLY A 132 8.33 8.26 -4.83
N PRO A 133 8.01 7.68 -3.67
CA PRO A 133 8.84 6.65 -3.07
C PRO A 133 8.84 5.41 -3.98
N ASP A 134 9.94 4.68 -3.96
CA ASP A 134 9.96 3.35 -4.54
C ASP A 134 9.07 2.43 -3.68
N ASP A 135 8.39 1.48 -4.32
CA ASP A 135 7.51 0.45 -3.72
C ASP A 135 6.03 0.83 -3.59
N LEU A 136 5.20 -0.23 -3.62
CA LEU A 136 3.77 -0.14 -3.35
C LEU A 136 3.47 -0.68 -1.95
N PRO A 137 3.09 0.17 -0.98
CA PRO A 137 2.55 -0.27 0.30
C PRO A 137 1.16 -0.87 0.10
N VAL A 138 0.97 -2.07 0.61
CA VAL A 138 -0.30 -2.79 0.65
C VAL A 138 -0.59 -3.20 2.09
N VAL A 139 -1.73 -2.79 2.63
CA VAL A 139 -2.18 -3.13 3.98
C VAL A 139 -3.33 -4.11 3.88
N VAL A 140 -3.19 -5.24 4.56
CA VAL A 140 -4.25 -6.23 4.76
C VAL A 140 -4.82 -6.05 6.15
N ASN A 141 -6.09 -5.67 6.25
CA ASN A 141 -6.82 -5.48 7.50
C ASN A 141 -7.79 -6.65 7.71
N TRP A 142 -7.46 -7.52 8.66
CA TRP A 142 -8.25 -8.72 8.94
C TRP A 142 -9.59 -8.43 9.62
N ALA A 143 -9.64 -7.43 10.49
CA ALA A 143 -10.87 -7.03 11.19
C ALA A 143 -11.96 -6.59 10.19
N GLU A 144 -11.52 -5.89 9.15
CA GLU A 144 -12.42 -5.27 8.17
C GLU A 144 -12.49 -6.02 6.84
N GLN A 145 -11.78 -7.16 6.74
CA GLN A 145 -11.64 -7.96 5.51
C GLN A 145 -11.29 -7.09 4.29
N ALA A 146 -10.32 -6.20 4.49
CA ALA A 146 -9.99 -5.16 3.52
C ALA A 146 -8.52 -5.22 3.10
N ILE A 147 -8.27 -4.99 1.82
CA ILE A 147 -6.93 -4.85 1.24
C ILE A 147 -6.83 -3.43 0.69
N THR A 148 -5.84 -2.67 1.13
CA THR A 148 -5.65 -1.27 0.74
C THR A 148 -4.26 -1.07 0.17
N PHE A 149 -4.12 -0.45 -1.00
CA PHE A 149 -2.82 0.03 -1.47
C PHE A 149 -2.80 1.54 -1.56
N TRP A 150 -1.61 2.13 -1.39
CA TRP A 150 -1.43 3.59 -1.34
C TRP A 150 -0.47 4.03 -2.43
N VAL A 151 -0.75 5.18 -3.04
CA VAL A 151 0.13 5.84 -4.00
C VAL A 151 0.27 7.31 -3.63
N THR A 152 1.47 7.83 -3.77
CA THR A 152 1.78 9.22 -3.45
C THR A 152 2.79 9.79 -4.42
N ALA A 153 2.74 11.10 -4.63
CA ALA A 153 3.68 11.84 -5.45
C ALA A 153 3.87 13.24 -4.88
N LEU A 154 5.06 13.80 -5.03
CA LEU A 154 5.41 15.17 -4.69
C LEU A 154 5.61 15.94 -6.00
N TYR A 155 5.04 17.13 -6.05
CA TYR A 155 5.13 18.07 -7.15
C TYR A 155 5.91 19.32 -6.71
N ASP A 156 6.67 19.89 -7.64
CA ASP A 156 7.33 21.19 -7.48
C ASP A 156 6.32 22.35 -7.52
#